data_AF-A0A9X0CX28-F1
#
_entry.id   AF-A0A9X0CX28-F1
#
_cell.length_a   1.000
_cell.length_b   1.000
_cell.length_c   1.000
_cell.angle_alpha   90.00
_cell.angle_beta   90.00
_cell.angle_gamma   90.00
#
_symmetry.space_group_name_H-M   'P 1'
#
loop_
_entity.id
_entity.type
_entity.pdbx_description
1 polymer ?
#
loop_
_entity_poly.entity_id
_entity_poly.type
_entity_poly.pdbx_seq_one_letter_code
_entity_poly.pdbx_strand_id
1 'polypeptide(L)'
;MFLRVFLRVFLKGLLRVLLRVLLSVFLRLFLRVFVRVFLRVFQRVFLRVFLRVFLRVFLRVFLRVFQRVFLRVFQRVFLSVPKSVPKSVPKNVPKSVPKSVPKSVPKIVPKSVRKSVPKSVSKSVPKSVSKVFLRVFLKVFQRVFLRVFLIVFQRVFLRMFLRVFLKGLLRVLLSVFLRVFQRVFLRVFQRVFLRVFLRVFLRVFQRVFLRVFQRVFLSVPKSVPKSVPKSAPKIVPKSVRKSVP
;
A
#
# COMPACT_ATOMS: atom_id res chain seq x y z
N MET A 1 -29.93 47.41 -3.34
CA MET A 1 -30.36 45.98 -3.30
C MET A 1 -29.82 45.17 -4.48
N PHE A 2 -29.93 45.67 -5.72
CA PHE A 2 -29.47 45.02 -6.96
C PHE A 2 -28.01 44.55 -6.93
N LEU A 3 -27.07 45.44 -6.62
CA LEU A 3 -25.64 45.13 -6.61
C LEU A 3 -25.29 43.98 -5.64
N ARG A 4 -25.95 43.94 -4.47
CA ARG A 4 -25.76 42.87 -3.47
C ARG A 4 -26.24 41.51 -4.00
N VAL A 5 -27.42 41.46 -4.63
CA VAL A 5 -27.97 40.21 -5.20
C VAL A 5 -27.11 39.73 -6.37
N PHE A 6 -26.74 40.65 -7.26
CA PHE A 6 -25.84 40.37 -8.38
C PHE A 6 -24.50 39.79 -7.90
N LEU A 7 -23.81 40.46 -6.97
CA LEU A 7 -22.54 39.97 -6.42
C LEU A 7 -22.71 38.58 -5.81
N ARG A 8 -23.76 38.35 -5.02
CA ARG A 8 -23.96 37.06 -4.34
C ARG A 8 -24.11 35.91 -5.33
N VAL A 9 -24.97 36.08 -6.34
CA VAL A 9 -25.24 35.03 -7.34
C VAL A 9 -24.03 34.83 -8.23
N PHE A 10 -23.39 35.92 -8.66
CA PHE A 10 -22.20 35.91 -9.50
C PHE A 10 -21.03 35.21 -8.80
N LEU A 11 -20.68 35.63 -7.59
CA LEU A 11 -19.60 35.00 -6.81
C LEU A 11 -19.90 33.54 -6.49
N LYS A 12 -21.11 33.19 -6.06
CA LYS A 12 -21.46 31.78 -5.80
C LYS A 12 -21.31 30.92 -7.05
N GLY A 13 -21.79 31.40 -8.20
CA GLY A 13 -21.71 30.68 -9.47
C GLY A 13 -20.25 30.51 -9.93
N LEU A 14 -19.49 31.61 -9.92
CA LEU A 14 -18.09 31.61 -10.29
C LEU A 14 -17.26 30.69 -9.39
N LEU A 15 -17.44 30.78 -8.07
CA LEU A 15 -16.74 29.94 -7.10
C LEU A 15 -17.07 28.46 -7.28
N ARG A 16 -18.34 28.09 -7.47
CA ARG A 16 -18.76 26.69 -7.69
C ARG A 16 -18.08 26.08 -8.91
N VAL A 17 -18.12 26.80 -10.03
CA VAL A 17 -17.55 26.28 -11.29
C VAL A 17 -16.03 26.23 -11.19
N LEU A 18 -15.40 27.28 -10.64
CA LEU A 18 -13.96 27.33 -10.45
C LEU A 18 -13.48 26.17 -9.57
N LEU A 19 -14.09 25.96 -8.40
CA LEU A 19 -13.76 24.85 -7.50
C LEU A 19 -13.94 23.51 -8.20
N ARG A 20 -15.09 23.28 -8.83
CA ARG A 20 -15.39 21.97 -9.42
C ARG A 20 -14.41 21.60 -10.53
N VAL A 21 -14.10 22.54 -11.41
CA VAL A 21 -13.18 22.32 -12.52
C VAL A 21 -11.74 22.22 -12.00
N LEU A 22 -11.30 23.17 -11.18
CA LEU A 22 -9.95 23.19 -10.63
C LEU A 22 -9.68 21.89 -9.89
N LEU A 23 -10.56 21.50 -8.97
CA LEU A 23 -10.42 20.30 -8.16
C LEU A 23 -10.41 19.03 -9.04
N SER A 24 -11.35 18.91 -9.99
CA SER A 24 -11.44 17.71 -10.84
C SER A 24 -10.21 17.54 -11.74
N VAL A 25 -9.76 18.61 -12.37
CA VAL A 25 -8.60 18.57 -13.27
C VAL A 25 -7.31 18.40 -12.48
N PHE A 26 -7.16 19.15 -11.38
CA PHE A 26 -6.02 19.04 -10.49
C PHE A 26 -5.89 17.64 -9.93
N LEU A 27 -6.94 17.09 -9.30
CA LEU A 27 -6.92 15.73 -8.74
C LEU A 27 -6.56 14.70 -9.81
N ARG A 28 -7.21 14.72 -10.98
CA ARG A 28 -6.94 13.73 -12.02
C ARG A 28 -5.48 13.76 -12.48
N LEU A 29 -4.95 14.93 -12.78
CA LEU A 29 -3.57 15.07 -13.26
C LEU A 29 -2.55 14.80 -12.15
N PHE A 30 -2.78 15.36 -10.97
CA PHE A 30 -1.94 15.18 -9.81
C PHE A 30 -1.85 13.70 -9.45
N LEU A 31 -2.99 13.04 -9.25
CA LEU A 31 -3.03 11.63 -8.84
C LEU A 31 -2.37 10.75 -9.91
N ARG A 32 -2.66 10.97 -11.20
CA ARG A 32 -2.07 10.17 -12.28
C ARG A 32 -0.55 10.27 -12.33
N VAL A 33 0.00 11.49 -12.26
CA VAL A 33 1.45 11.69 -12.29
C VAL A 33 2.09 11.23 -10.99
N PHE A 34 1.52 11.62 -9.85
CA PHE A 34 2.00 11.27 -8.53
C PHE A 34 2.07 9.76 -8.35
N VAL A 35 0.99 9.03 -8.60
CA VAL A 35 0.94 7.57 -8.47
C VAL A 35 1.96 6.91 -9.39
N ARG A 36 2.08 7.35 -10.65
CA ARG A 36 3.03 6.75 -11.60
C ARG A 36 4.48 6.93 -11.16
N VAL A 37 4.86 8.13 -10.70
CA VAL A 37 6.22 8.39 -10.23
C VAL A 37 6.46 7.70 -8.89
N PHE A 38 5.51 7.80 -7.97
CA PHE A 38 5.56 7.16 -6.65
C PHE A 38 5.77 5.65 -6.79
N LEU A 39 4.95 4.95 -7.58
CA LEU A 39 5.08 3.51 -7.78
C LEU A 39 6.43 3.15 -8.41
N ARG A 40 6.89 3.90 -9.41
CA ARG A 40 8.18 3.63 -10.06
C ARG A 40 9.35 3.80 -9.10
N VAL A 41 9.34 4.83 -8.26
CA VAL A 41 10.35 5.04 -7.23
C VAL A 41 10.22 3.96 -6.16
N PHE A 42 9.02 3.77 -5.63
CA PHE A 42 8.72 2.82 -4.57
C PHE A 42 9.23 1.45 -4.97
N GLN A 43 8.86 0.94 -6.14
CA GLN A 43 9.34 -0.34 -6.63
C GLN A 43 10.87 -0.38 -6.73
N ARG A 44 11.50 0.62 -7.34
CA ARG A 44 12.97 0.62 -7.50
C ARG A 44 13.70 0.65 -6.17
N VAL A 45 13.27 1.47 -5.22
CA VAL A 45 13.93 1.65 -3.93
C VAL A 45 13.57 0.49 -3.00
N PHE A 46 12.29 0.19 -2.84
CA PHE A 46 11.79 -0.90 -2.01
C PHE A 46 12.40 -2.22 -2.48
N LEU A 47 12.19 -2.67 -3.72
CA LEU A 47 12.72 -3.97 -4.14
C LEU A 47 14.23 -4.03 -4.03
N ARG A 48 14.97 -3.02 -4.49
CA ARG A 48 16.44 -3.09 -4.43
C ARG A 48 16.95 -3.14 -3.00
N VAL A 49 16.44 -2.28 -2.13
CA VAL A 49 16.92 -2.20 -0.74
C VAL A 49 16.40 -3.40 0.05
N PHE A 50 15.10 -3.67 0.01
CA PHE A 50 14.47 -4.79 0.69
C PHE A 50 15.14 -6.09 0.28
N LEU A 51 15.15 -6.43 -1.01
CA LEU A 51 15.63 -7.72 -1.47
C LEU A 51 17.13 -7.88 -1.20
N ARG A 52 17.94 -6.84 -1.45
CA ARG A 52 19.39 -6.92 -1.22
C ARG A 52 19.72 -7.08 0.26
N VAL A 53 19.08 -6.33 1.14
CA VAL A 53 19.32 -6.42 2.59
C VAL A 53 18.74 -7.72 3.15
N PHE A 54 17.49 -8.03 2.81
CA PHE A 54 16.81 -9.26 3.22
C PHE A 54 17.64 -10.48 2.83
N LEU A 55 18.00 -10.61 1.56
CA LEU A 55 18.72 -11.77 1.05
C LEU A 55 20.10 -11.87 1.69
N ARG A 56 20.84 -10.75 1.79
CA ARG A 56 22.16 -10.75 2.40
C ARG A 56 22.13 -11.16 3.88
N VAL A 57 21.15 -10.66 4.64
CA VAL A 57 20.99 -11.02 6.06
C VAL A 57 20.52 -12.46 6.18
N PHE A 58 19.48 -12.85 5.44
CA PHE A 58 18.94 -14.21 5.42
C PHE A 58 20.02 -15.23 5.11
N LEU A 59 20.74 -15.06 4.01
CA LEU A 59 21.76 -16.01 3.57
C LEU A 59 22.89 -16.11 4.59
N ARG A 60 23.34 -14.97 5.14
CA ARG A 60 24.41 -14.94 6.15
C ARG A 60 24.00 -15.64 7.44
N VAL A 61 22.77 -15.44 7.90
CA VAL A 61 22.24 -16.10 9.11
C VAL A 61 22.00 -17.58 8.84
N PHE A 62 21.37 -17.91 7.71
CA PHE A 62 21.08 -19.27 7.29
C PHE A 62 22.35 -20.10 7.24
N LEU A 63 23.36 -19.66 6.50
CA LEU A 63 24.63 -20.40 6.37
C LEU A 63 25.33 -20.57 7.72
N ARG A 64 25.39 -19.53 8.55
CA ARG A 64 26.01 -19.60 9.89
C ARG A 64 25.29 -20.59 10.80
N VAL A 65 23.97 -20.56 10.84
CA VAL A 65 23.17 -21.45 11.68
C VAL A 65 23.22 -22.87 11.13
N PHE A 66 23.08 -23.04 9.82
CA PHE A 66 23.16 -24.33 9.13
C PHE A 66 24.47 -25.01 9.46
N GLN A 67 25.61 -24.34 9.22
CA GLN A 67 26.93 -24.91 9.53
C GLN A 67 27.07 -25.29 11.01
N ARG A 68 26.70 -24.40 11.93
CA ARG A 68 26.82 -24.68 13.38
C ARG A 68 25.94 -25.85 13.83
N VAL A 69 24.69 -25.89 13.39
CA VAL A 69 23.74 -26.95 13.78
C VAL A 69 24.12 -28.26 13.09
N PHE A 70 24.43 -28.22 11.79
CA PHE A 70 24.83 -29.39 11.02
C PHE A 70 26.05 -30.05 11.66
N LEU A 71 27.13 -29.30 11.92
CA LEU A 71 28.33 -29.83 12.54
C LEU A 71 28.06 -30.44 13.92
N ARG A 72 27.28 -29.75 14.78
CA ARG A 72 26.94 -30.25 16.11
C ARG A 72 26.11 -31.52 16.08
N VAL A 73 25.10 -31.58 15.23
CA VAL A 73 24.21 -32.76 15.12
C VAL A 73 24.94 -33.90 14.44
N PHE A 74 25.74 -33.62 13.40
CA PHE A 74 26.54 -34.60 12.69
C PHE A 74 27.54 -35.26 13.63
N GLN A 75 28.30 -34.47 14.41
CA GLN A 75 29.20 -35.00 15.42
C GLN A 75 28.47 -35.88 16.44
N ARG A 76 27.34 -35.42 17.00
CA ARG A 76 26.57 -36.19 18.00
C ARG A 76 25.98 -37.49 17.47
N VAL A 77 25.55 -37.53 16.21
CA VAL A 77 24.87 -38.70 15.64
C VAL A 77 25.88 -39.65 15.00
N PHE A 78 26.77 -39.14 14.14
CA PHE A 78 27.69 -39.97 13.38
C PHE A 78 29.00 -40.31 14.11
N LEU A 79 29.42 -39.55 15.13
CA LEU A 79 30.62 -39.93 15.91
C LEU A 79 30.27 -40.68 17.21
N SER A 80 29.08 -40.46 17.78
CA SER A 80 28.69 -41.10 19.05
C SER A 80 28.00 -42.45 18.84
N VAL A 81 27.19 -42.62 17.78
CA VAL A 81 26.45 -43.87 17.54
C VAL A 81 27.38 -45.02 17.11
N PRO A 82 28.36 -44.84 16.21
CA PRO A 82 29.29 -45.91 15.86
C PRO A 82 30.24 -46.29 16.99
N LYS A 83 30.40 -45.47 18.04
CA LYS A 83 31.16 -45.84 19.24
C LYS A 83 30.35 -46.67 20.24
N SER A 84 29.02 -46.52 20.25
CA SER A 84 28.13 -47.19 21.20
C SER A 84 27.60 -48.52 20.67
N VAL A 85 27.32 -48.64 19.37
CA VAL A 85 26.75 -49.86 18.77
C VAL A 85 27.72 -51.06 18.79
N PRO A 86 29.00 -50.95 18.41
CA PRO A 86 29.94 -52.06 18.46
C PRO A 86 30.33 -52.46 19.89
N LYS A 87 30.09 -51.62 20.90
CA LYS A 87 30.33 -51.95 22.32
C LYS A 87 29.13 -52.65 22.97
N SER A 88 27.91 -52.33 22.55
CA SER A 88 26.68 -52.86 23.13
C SER A 88 26.26 -54.20 22.53
N VAL A 89 26.43 -54.38 21.21
CA VAL A 89 26.01 -55.60 20.51
C VAL A 89 26.79 -56.84 20.99
N PRO A 90 28.13 -56.84 21.09
CA PRO A 90 28.88 -57.99 21.58
C PRO A 90 28.72 -58.24 23.09
N LYS A 91 28.34 -57.24 23.89
CA LYS A 91 28.09 -57.40 25.33
C LYS A 91 26.71 -57.98 25.64
N ASN A 92 25.70 -57.60 24.88
CA ASN A 92 24.30 -57.93 25.19
C ASN A 92 23.85 -59.22 24.50
N VAL A 93 24.30 -59.48 23.27
CA VAL A 93 23.87 -60.66 22.49
C VAL A 93 24.32 -61.98 23.15
N PRO A 94 25.56 -62.15 23.65
CA PRO A 94 25.96 -63.38 24.32
C PRO A 94 25.29 -63.61 25.67
N LYS A 95 24.75 -62.56 26.31
CA LYS A 95 24.05 -62.67 27.61
C LYS A 95 22.57 -63.00 27.49
N SER A 96 21.92 -62.60 26.39
CA SER A 96 20.49 -62.83 26.17
C SER A 96 20.19 -64.16 25.46
N VAL A 97 21.06 -64.59 24.55
CA VAL A 97 20.84 -65.80 23.73
C VAL A 97 20.87 -67.11 24.54
N PRO A 98 21.74 -67.32 25.55
CA PRO A 98 21.74 -68.57 26.31
C PRO A 98 20.52 -68.75 27.23
N LYS A 99 19.82 -67.67 27.57
CA LYS A 99 18.66 -67.72 28.48
C LYS A 99 17.36 -68.17 27.80
N SER A 100 17.30 -68.16 26.47
CA SER A 100 16.07 -68.43 25.70
C SER A 100 16.15 -69.66 24.79
N VAL A 101 17.29 -70.38 24.76
CA VAL A 101 17.50 -71.53 23.87
C VAL A 101 17.64 -72.82 24.70
N PRO A 102 16.79 -73.84 24.47
CA PRO A 102 16.96 -75.17 25.07
C PRO A 102 18.28 -75.82 24.66
N LYS A 103 18.85 -76.68 25.52
CA LYS A 103 20.19 -77.31 25.40
C LYS A 103 20.45 -78.10 24.09
N SER A 104 19.45 -78.29 23.22
CA SER A 104 19.48 -79.16 22.04
C SER A 104 19.86 -78.48 20.71
N VAL A 105 20.15 -77.18 20.66
CA VAL A 105 20.43 -76.47 19.38
C VAL A 105 21.86 -75.88 19.24
N PRO A 106 22.97 -76.53 19.65
CA PRO A 106 24.22 -75.82 19.93
C PRO A 106 25.05 -75.46 18.68
N LYS A 107 24.80 -76.09 17.52
CA LYS A 107 25.68 -75.95 16.33
C LYS A 107 25.14 -75.00 15.24
N ILE A 108 23.81 -74.87 15.11
CA ILE A 108 23.17 -74.08 14.05
C ILE A 108 23.03 -72.61 14.46
N VAL A 109 22.61 -72.37 15.72
CA VAL A 109 22.34 -71.03 16.26
C VAL A 109 23.60 -70.14 16.29
N PRO A 110 24.79 -70.59 16.75
CA PRO A 110 25.95 -69.71 16.79
C PRO A 110 26.44 -69.31 15.39
N LYS A 111 26.36 -70.22 14.41
CA LYS A 111 26.76 -69.97 13.02
C LYS A 111 25.78 -69.05 12.30
N SER A 112 24.48 -69.24 12.50
CA SER A 112 23.45 -68.39 11.91
C SER A 112 23.50 -66.99 12.51
N VAL A 113 23.59 -66.84 13.83
CA VAL A 113 23.71 -65.56 14.54
C VAL A 113 24.99 -64.82 14.14
N ARG A 114 26.14 -65.49 14.05
CA ARG A 114 27.40 -64.86 13.59
C ARG A 114 27.33 -64.33 12.16
N LYS A 115 26.51 -64.91 11.27
CA LYS A 115 26.40 -64.47 9.87
C LYS A 115 25.25 -63.49 9.64
N SER A 116 24.10 -63.70 10.28
CA SER A 116 22.89 -62.91 10.06
C SER A 116 22.91 -61.57 10.77
N VAL A 117 23.44 -61.52 12.00
CA VAL A 117 23.47 -60.30 12.82
C VAL A 117 24.38 -59.22 12.21
N PRO A 118 25.63 -59.50 11.76
CA PRO A 118 26.44 -58.45 11.13
C PRO A 118 25.82 -57.91 9.84
N LYS A 119 25.19 -58.78 9.02
CA LYS A 119 24.51 -58.39 7.78
C LYS A 119 23.25 -57.56 8.02
N SER A 120 22.47 -57.89 9.05
CA SER A 120 21.27 -57.13 9.40
C SER A 120 21.63 -55.78 10.03
N VAL A 121 22.63 -55.76 10.91
CA VAL A 121 23.15 -54.53 11.55
C VAL A 121 23.76 -53.59 10.51
N SER A 122 24.59 -54.08 9.59
CA SER A 122 25.22 -53.24 8.56
C SER A 122 24.22 -52.61 7.58
N LYS A 123 23.07 -53.24 7.35
CA LYS A 123 21.99 -52.70 6.51
C LYS A 123 21.00 -51.79 7.25
N SER A 124 20.66 -52.14 8.50
CA SER A 124 19.61 -51.46 9.26
C SER A 124 20.10 -50.22 10.02
N VAL A 125 21.32 -50.26 10.57
CA VAL A 125 21.88 -49.16 11.37
C VAL A 125 22.11 -47.90 10.55
N PRO A 126 22.67 -47.91 9.33
CA PRO A 126 22.84 -46.69 8.56
C PRO A 126 21.51 -45.99 8.23
N LYS A 127 20.47 -46.78 7.92
CA LYS A 127 19.12 -46.27 7.62
C LYS A 127 18.48 -45.61 8.85
N SER A 128 18.57 -46.25 10.01
CA SER A 128 18.02 -45.71 11.25
C SER A 128 18.78 -44.47 11.72
N VAL A 129 20.11 -44.48 11.63
CA VAL A 129 20.98 -43.33 11.97
C VAL A 129 20.68 -42.13 11.06
N SER A 130 20.54 -42.35 9.75
CA SER A 130 20.19 -41.28 8.81
C SER A 130 18.81 -40.67 9.12
N LYS A 131 17.81 -41.51 9.44
CA LYS A 131 16.47 -41.04 9.82
C LYS A 131 16.47 -40.23 11.11
N VAL A 132 17.23 -40.69 12.12
CA VAL A 132 17.41 -39.96 13.39
C VAL A 132 18.14 -38.64 13.15
N PHE A 133 19.20 -38.65 12.35
CA PHE A 133 19.93 -37.45 11.97
C PHE A 133 19.02 -36.41 11.34
N LEU A 134 18.28 -36.77 10.28
CA LEU A 134 17.36 -35.85 9.59
C LEU A 134 16.31 -35.28 10.54
N ARG A 135 15.68 -36.12 11.37
CA ARG A 135 14.65 -35.68 12.32
C ARG A 135 15.21 -34.71 13.35
N VAL A 136 16.35 -35.03 13.96
CA VAL A 136 17.00 -34.19 14.97
C VAL A 136 17.50 -32.90 14.34
N PHE A 137 18.19 -33.00 13.20
CA PHE A 137 18.72 -31.87 12.45
C PHE A 137 17.61 -30.90 12.09
N LEU A 138 16.54 -31.35 11.44
CA LEU A 138 15.44 -30.47 11.03
C LEU A 138 14.78 -29.79 12.24
N LYS A 139 14.51 -30.54 13.31
CA LYS A 139 13.88 -29.98 14.51
C LYS A 139 14.75 -28.93 15.20
N VAL A 140 16.04 -29.21 15.36
CA VAL A 140 16.99 -28.28 15.99
C VAL A 140 17.25 -27.09 15.07
N PHE A 141 17.47 -27.35 13.77
CA PHE A 141 17.71 -26.33 12.77
C PHE A 141 16.53 -25.37 12.68
N GLN A 142 15.30 -25.85 12.55
CA GLN A 142 14.12 -24.98 12.49
C GLN A 142 14.01 -24.12 13.75
N ARG A 143 14.12 -24.69 14.95
CA ARG A 143 14.01 -23.93 16.21
C ARG A 143 15.10 -22.86 16.34
N VAL A 144 16.36 -23.24 16.11
CA VAL A 144 17.50 -22.33 16.24
C VAL A 144 17.48 -21.29 15.13
N PHE A 145 17.24 -21.71 13.89
CA PHE A 145 17.15 -20.83 12.74
C PHE A 145 16.04 -19.82 12.94
N LEU A 146 14.82 -20.23 13.27
CA LEU A 146 13.70 -19.30 13.45
C LEU A 146 14.01 -18.29 14.55
N ARG A 147 14.53 -18.73 15.70
CA ARG A 147 14.87 -17.84 16.81
C ARG A 147 15.97 -16.85 16.44
N VAL A 148 17.09 -17.33 15.90
CA VAL A 148 18.23 -16.48 15.52
C VAL A 148 17.84 -15.57 14.36
N PHE A 149 17.14 -16.09 13.36
CA PHE A 149 16.63 -15.34 12.24
C PHE A 149 15.73 -14.23 12.71
N LEU A 150 14.71 -14.49 13.53
CA LEU A 150 13.82 -13.43 14.03
C LEU A 150 14.58 -12.34 14.80
N ILE A 151 15.53 -12.69 15.67
CA ILE A 151 16.32 -11.71 16.42
C ILE A 151 17.19 -10.86 15.49
N VAL A 152 17.94 -11.50 14.58
CA VAL A 152 18.84 -10.79 13.66
C VAL A 152 18.03 -10.00 12.64
N PHE A 153 16.93 -10.55 12.16
CA PHE A 153 16.00 -9.90 11.25
C PHE A 153 15.40 -8.65 11.90
N GLN A 154 14.81 -8.75 13.08
CA GLN A 154 14.27 -7.57 13.75
C GLN A 154 15.35 -6.53 14.05
N ARG A 155 16.53 -6.93 14.52
CA ARG A 155 17.60 -5.97 14.84
C ARG A 155 18.20 -5.32 13.61
N VAL A 156 18.53 -6.10 12.59
CA VAL A 156 19.29 -5.62 11.42
C VAL A 156 18.32 -5.17 10.36
N PHE A 157 17.43 -6.05 9.92
CA PHE A 157 16.50 -5.76 8.85
C PHE A 157 15.56 -4.63 9.26
N LEU A 158 14.88 -4.69 10.41
CA LEU A 158 13.91 -3.64 10.78
C LEU A 158 14.59 -2.27 10.95
N ARG A 159 15.77 -2.19 11.59
CA ARG A 159 16.49 -0.92 11.77
C ARG A 159 17.03 -0.36 10.46
N MET A 160 17.68 -1.21 9.65
CA MET A 160 18.20 -0.81 8.34
C MET A 160 17.07 -0.43 7.39
N PHE A 161 16.00 -1.22 7.38
CA PHE A 161 14.80 -0.98 6.61
C PHE A 161 14.18 0.34 7.06
N LEU A 162 13.83 0.54 8.33
CA LEU A 162 13.28 1.84 8.77
C LEU A 162 14.20 3.01 8.41
N ARG A 163 15.50 2.92 8.69
CA ARG A 163 16.40 4.05 8.41
C ARG A 163 16.49 4.35 6.92
N VAL A 164 16.76 3.35 6.09
CA VAL A 164 17.03 3.54 4.66
C VAL A 164 15.74 3.71 3.88
N PHE A 165 14.77 2.84 4.14
CA PHE A 165 13.47 2.88 3.48
C PHE A 165 12.67 4.09 3.91
N LEU A 166 12.53 4.39 5.21
CA LEU A 166 11.70 5.54 5.64
C LEU A 166 12.37 6.86 5.26
N LYS A 167 13.68 7.04 5.47
CA LYS A 167 14.36 8.27 5.02
C LYS A 167 14.37 8.39 3.50
N GLY A 168 14.64 7.30 2.78
CA GLY A 168 14.63 7.29 1.32
C GLY A 168 13.24 7.58 0.76
N LEU A 169 12.22 6.90 1.27
CA LEU A 169 10.83 7.09 0.87
C LEU A 169 10.36 8.50 1.23
N LEU A 170 10.61 8.99 2.44
CA LEU A 170 10.21 10.34 2.84
C LEU A 170 10.91 11.39 1.96
N ARG A 171 12.22 11.26 1.74
CA ARG A 171 12.98 12.20 0.90
C ARG A 171 12.46 12.23 -0.53
N VAL A 172 12.21 11.06 -1.11
CA VAL A 172 11.72 11.01 -2.49
C VAL A 172 10.25 11.39 -2.57
N LEU A 173 9.41 10.96 -1.63
CA LEU A 173 8.01 11.37 -1.52
C LEU A 173 7.93 12.89 -1.47
N LEU A 174 8.65 13.53 -0.53
CA LEU A 174 8.63 14.98 -0.37
C LEU A 174 9.19 15.68 -1.63
N SER A 175 10.33 15.22 -2.15
CA SER A 175 10.96 15.84 -3.32
C SER A 175 10.12 15.70 -4.58
N VAL A 176 9.54 14.52 -4.83
CA VAL A 176 8.68 14.25 -5.99
C VAL A 176 7.35 14.93 -5.80
N PHE A 177 6.74 14.84 -4.62
CA PHE A 177 5.50 15.53 -4.29
C PHE A 177 5.66 17.01 -4.56
N LEU A 178 6.67 17.68 -4.00
CA LEU A 178 6.87 19.11 -4.19
C LEU A 178 7.14 19.46 -5.66
N ARG A 179 8.00 18.71 -6.36
CA ARG A 179 8.28 18.98 -7.79
C ARG A 179 7.06 18.75 -8.68
N VAL A 180 6.34 17.66 -8.49
CA VAL A 180 5.15 17.31 -9.27
C VAL A 180 4.00 18.25 -8.92
N PHE A 181 3.78 18.50 -7.64
CA PHE A 181 2.80 19.46 -7.15
C PHE A 181 3.07 20.82 -7.76
N GLN A 182 4.29 21.38 -7.65
CA GLN A 182 4.59 22.68 -8.25
C GLN A 182 4.40 22.68 -9.76
N ARG A 183 4.94 21.70 -10.51
CA ARG A 183 4.79 21.66 -11.98
C ARG A 183 3.35 21.50 -12.42
N VAL A 184 2.60 20.60 -11.79
CA VAL A 184 1.20 20.30 -12.15
C VAL A 184 0.31 21.44 -11.68
N PHE A 185 0.43 21.87 -10.42
CA PHE A 185 -0.32 22.99 -9.86
C PHE A 185 -0.10 24.24 -10.70
N LEU A 186 1.13 24.68 -10.95
CA LEU A 186 1.37 25.90 -11.73
C LEU A 186 0.85 25.78 -13.17
N ARG A 187 1.09 24.66 -13.86
CA ARG A 187 0.57 24.49 -15.24
C ARG A 187 -0.94 24.41 -15.30
N VAL A 188 -1.56 23.65 -14.40
CA VAL A 188 -3.00 23.44 -14.35
C VAL A 188 -3.68 24.72 -13.89
N PHE A 189 -3.19 25.32 -12.82
CA PHE A 189 -3.65 26.62 -12.35
C PHE A 189 -3.56 27.62 -13.49
N GLN A 190 -2.41 27.89 -14.08
CA GLN A 190 -2.33 28.87 -15.17
C GLN A 190 -3.22 28.52 -16.37
N ARG A 191 -3.19 27.29 -16.90
CA ARG A 191 -3.95 26.95 -18.12
C ARG A 191 -5.45 26.86 -17.87
N VAL A 192 -5.86 26.25 -16.77
CA VAL A 192 -7.28 26.01 -16.45
C VAL A 192 -7.88 27.25 -15.82
N PHE A 193 -7.20 27.88 -14.86
CA PHE A 193 -7.68 29.13 -14.27
C PHE A 193 -7.89 30.17 -15.36
N LEU A 194 -6.90 30.52 -16.20
CA LEU A 194 -7.13 31.55 -17.23
C LEU A 194 -8.26 31.17 -18.19
N ARG A 195 -8.23 29.95 -18.76
CA ARG A 195 -9.23 29.55 -19.78
C ARG A 195 -10.63 29.46 -19.20
N VAL A 196 -10.77 28.90 -18.01
CA VAL A 196 -12.07 28.63 -17.39
C VAL A 196 -12.57 29.88 -16.69
N PHE A 197 -11.70 30.63 -16.01
CA PHE A 197 -12.04 31.94 -15.48
C PHE A 197 -12.54 32.83 -16.61
N LEU A 198 -11.81 33.04 -17.71
CA LEU A 198 -12.32 33.88 -18.81
C LEU A 198 -13.63 33.34 -19.40
N ARG A 199 -13.72 32.05 -19.74
CA ARG A 199 -14.96 31.50 -20.33
C ARG A 199 -16.16 31.58 -19.41
N VAL A 200 -15.97 31.26 -18.13
CA VAL A 200 -17.05 31.22 -17.13
C VAL A 200 -17.39 32.63 -16.70
N PHE A 201 -16.40 33.49 -16.47
CA PHE A 201 -16.61 34.92 -16.21
C PHE A 201 -17.43 35.52 -17.33
N LEU A 202 -17.03 35.38 -18.60
CA LEU A 202 -17.79 35.93 -19.73
C LEU A 202 -19.20 35.31 -19.83
N ARG A 203 -19.35 33.98 -19.75
CA ARG A 203 -20.67 33.33 -19.84
C ARG A 203 -21.61 33.68 -18.69
N VAL A 204 -21.10 33.66 -17.46
CA VAL A 204 -21.89 33.93 -16.25
C VAL A 204 -22.17 35.42 -16.16
N PHE A 205 -21.20 36.28 -16.46
CA PHE A 205 -21.40 37.72 -16.55
C PHE A 205 -22.49 38.01 -17.57
N GLN A 206 -22.39 37.53 -18.81
CA GLN A 206 -23.45 37.74 -19.82
C GLN A 206 -24.81 37.21 -19.37
N ARG A 207 -24.91 35.96 -18.90
CA ARG A 207 -26.20 35.36 -18.51
C ARG A 207 -26.82 36.03 -17.29
N VAL A 208 -26.02 36.34 -16.27
CA VAL A 208 -26.52 36.93 -15.02
C VAL A 208 -26.79 38.40 -15.21
N PHE A 209 -25.88 39.15 -15.86
CA PHE A 209 -26.08 40.55 -16.20
C PHE A 209 -27.36 40.71 -17.04
N LEU A 210 -27.52 39.97 -18.14
CA LEU A 210 -28.73 40.06 -18.97
C LEU A 210 -30.00 39.68 -18.21
N ARG A 211 -30.01 38.58 -17.44
CA ARG A 211 -31.21 38.15 -16.69
C ARG A 211 -31.60 39.14 -15.59
N VAL A 212 -30.61 39.68 -14.89
CA VAL A 212 -30.82 40.56 -13.75
C VAL A 212 -31.14 41.99 -14.24
N PHE A 213 -30.46 42.46 -15.29
CA PHE A 213 -30.77 43.70 -16.00
C PHE A 213 -32.19 43.67 -16.57
N GLN A 214 -32.58 42.59 -17.28
CA GLN A 214 -33.96 42.41 -17.75
C GLN A 214 -34.97 42.44 -16.60
N ARG A 215 -34.73 41.72 -15.51
CA ARG A 215 -35.65 41.67 -14.36
C ARG A 215 -35.80 42.99 -13.61
N VAL A 216 -34.82 43.87 -13.63
CA VAL A 216 -34.85 45.11 -12.82
C VAL A 216 -35.12 46.36 -13.65
N PHE A 217 -34.60 46.44 -14.88
CA PHE A 217 -34.80 47.63 -15.72
C PHE A 217 -35.97 47.48 -16.69
N LEU A 218 -36.24 46.27 -17.20
CA LEU A 218 -37.32 46.06 -18.19
C LEU A 218 -38.65 45.63 -17.58
N SER A 219 -38.68 45.13 -16.34
CA SER A 219 -39.94 44.82 -15.63
C SER A 219 -40.55 45.99 -14.87
N VAL A 220 -39.85 47.13 -14.75
CA VAL A 220 -40.26 48.26 -13.90
C VAL A 220 -41.12 49.35 -14.60
N PRO A 221 -41.21 49.51 -15.93
CA PRO A 221 -42.05 50.59 -16.50
C PRO A 221 -43.45 50.12 -16.93
N LYS A 222 -44.25 49.51 -16.03
CA LYS A 222 -45.68 49.19 -16.34
C LYS A 222 -46.71 49.64 -15.31
N SER A 223 -46.34 50.43 -14.30
CA SER A 223 -47.28 50.86 -13.25
C SER A 223 -47.39 52.39 -13.08
N VAL A 224 -47.40 53.14 -14.19
CA VAL A 224 -47.88 54.54 -14.18
C VAL A 224 -49.12 54.62 -15.08
N PRO A 225 -50.35 54.74 -14.53
CA PRO A 225 -51.53 54.93 -15.35
C PRO A 225 -51.52 56.34 -15.95
N LYS A 226 -51.55 56.44 -17.28
CA LYS A 226 -51.89 57.68 -18.00
C LYS A 226 -53.39 57.89 -17.89
N SER A 227 -53.85 58.66 -16.90
CA SER A 227 -55.24 59.12 -16.84
C SER A 227 -55.34 60.56 -17.37
N VAL A 228 -55.72 60.70 -18.65
CA VAL A 228 -56.34 61.93 -19.17
C VAL A 228 -57.55 61.50 -20.00
N PRO A 229 -58.79 61.75 -19.56
CA PRO A 229 -59.95 61.61 -20.43
C PRO A 229 -60.21 62.94 -21.14
N LYS A 230 -60.13 62.92 -22.47
CA LYS A 230 -60.74 63.92 -23.35
C LYS A 230 -62.23 63.59 -23.47
N SER A 231 -63.10 64.47 -22.99
CA SER A 231 -64.51 64.48 -23.42
C SER A 231 -65.03 65.91 -23.39
N ALA A 232 -65.10 66.52 -24.56
CA ALA A 232 -65.84 67.75 -24.80
C ALA A 232 -67.31 67.42 -25.08
N PRO A 233 -68.25 68.26 -24.65
CA PRO A 233 -69.50 68.46 -25.38
C PRO A 233 -69.61 69.92 -25.88
N LYS A 234 -69.97 70.07 -27.16
CA LYS A 234 -70.49 71.31 -27.76
C LYS A 234 -71.97 71.48 -27.42
N ILE A 235 -72.45 72.73 -27.25
CA ILE A 235 -73.75 73.35 -27.67
C ILE A 235 -73.81 74.76 -27.01
N VAL A 236 -73.44 75.86 -27.69
CA VAL A 236 -74.28 76.92 -28.36
C VAL A 236 -74.74 78.06 -27.41
N PRO A 237 -74.77 79.35 -27.86
CA PRO A 237 -74.39 80.51 -27.06
C PRO A 237 -75.56 81.41 -26.62
N LYS A 238 -75.38 82.18 -25.53
CA LYS A 238 -76.21 83.35 -25.20
C LYS A 238 -75.38 84.51 -24.64
N SER A 239 -75.16 85.48 -25.53
CA SER A 239 -75.44 86.92 -25.35
C SER A 239 -75.05 87.65 -24.05
N VAL A 240 -74.19 88.67 -24.22
CA VAL A 240 -74.44 90.10 -23.89
C VAL A 240 -74.00 90.65 -22.51
N ARG A 241 -73.22 91.74 -22.60
CA ARG A 241 -72.97 92.86 -21.64
C ARG A 241 -72.12 92.54 -20.39
N LYS A 242 -71.23 93.39 -19.86
CA LYS A 242 -70.87 94.82 -20.07
C LYS A 242 -69.61 95.11 -19.21
N SER A 243 -68.79 96.11 -19.62
CA SER A 243 -67.96 97.07 -18.83
C SER A 243 -67.32 96.61 -17.49
N VAL A 244 -66.00 96.59 -17.30
CA VAL A 244 -65.06 97.73 -17.02
C VAL A 244 -65.49 98.55 -15.79
N PRO A 245 -64.57 99.00 -14.89
CA PRO A 245 -63.10 99.09 -15.02
C PRO A 245 -62.29 98.05 -14.26
#